data_AF-A0A5K1GVV9-F1
#
_entry.id   AF-A0A5K1GVV9-F1
#
_cell.length_a   1.000
_cell.length_b   1.000
_cell.length_c   1.000
_cell.angle_alpha   90.00
_cell.angle_beta   90.00
_cell.angle_gamma   90.00
#
_symmetry.space_group_name_H-M   'P 1'
#
loop_
_entity.id
_entity.type
_entity.pdbx_description
1 polymer ?
#
loop_
_entity_poly.entity_id
_entity_poly.type
_entity_poly.pdbx_seq_one_letter_code
_entity_poly.pdbx_strand_id
1 'polypeptide(L)' 'ASAKRFRVTGNGKIMRRRAGKQHLLAKKNTKRKNRLSKM' A
#
# COMPACT_ATOMS: atom_id res chain seq x y z
N ALA A 1 -2.50 -6.53 16.80
CA ALA A 1 -1.79 -5.57 15.91
C ALA A 1 -1.88 -5.93 14.41
N SER A 2 -1.77 -7.21 14.04
CA SER A 2 -1.75 -7.67 12.64
C SER A 2 -3.06 -7.47 11.87
N ALA A 3 -4.22 -7.67 12.50
CA ALA A 3 -5.53 -7.46 11.87
C ALA A 3 -5.76 -6.02 11.36
N LYS A 4 -5.05 -5.03 11.92
CA LYS A 4 -5.11 -3.63 11.45
C LYS A 4 -4.35 -3.39 10.13
N ARG A 5 -3.50 -4.34 9.72
CA ARG A 5 -2.56 -4.18 8.58
C ARG A 5 -2.93 -5.05 7.37
N PHE A 6 -3.58 -6.18 7.60
CA PHE A 6 -3.88 -7.20 6.60
C PHE A 6 -5.38 -7.44 6.50
N ARG A 7 -5.85 -7.72 5.29
CA ARG A 7 -7.25 -8.12 5.04
C ARG A 7 -7.31 -9.30 4.08
N VAL A 8 -8.40 -10.05 4.13
CA VAL A 8 -8.63 -11.21 3.27
C VAL A 8 -9.66 -10.83 2.19
N THR A 9 -9.46 -11.26 0.95
CA THR A 9 -10.45 -11.11 -0.13
C THR A 9 -11.52 -12.20 -0.08
N GLY A 10 -12.62 -12.05 -0.82
CA GLY A 10 -13.67 -13.10 -0.89
C GLY A 10 -13.13 -14.48 -1.30
N ASN A 11 -12.06 -14.53 -2.10
CA ASN A 11 -11.42 -15.78 -2.53
C ASN A 11 -10.26 -16.21 -1.61
N GLY A 12 -10.16 -15.66 -0.40
CA GLY A 12 -9.17 -16.10 0.61
C GLY A 12 -7.75 -15.52 0.47
N LYS A 13 -7.48 -14.61 -0.48
CA LYS A 13 -6.14 -14.03 -0.65
C LYS A 13 -5.88 -12.92 0.36
N ILE A 14 -4.68 -12.90 0.95
CA ILE A 14 -4.27 -11.85 1.91
C ILE A 14 -3.73 -10.62 1.16
N MET A 15 -4.30 -9.45 1.43
CA MET A 15 -3.87 -8.16 0.89
C MET A 15 -3.22 -7.28 1.94
N ARG A 16 -2.34 -6.37 1.48
CA ARG A 16 -1.70 -5.33 2.33
C ARG A 16 -1.37 -4.09 1.50
N ARG A 17 -1.42 -2.92 2.15
CA ARG A 17 -0.92 -1.67 1.55
C ARG A 17 0.59 -1.71 1.31
N ARG A 18 1.04 -0.97 0.29
CA ARG A 18 2.45 -0.77 -0.04
C ARG A 18 3.08 0.33 0.82
N ALA A 19 4.33 0.13 1.21
CA ALA A 19 5.06 1.07 2.07
C ALA A 19 5.70 2.22 1.27
N GLY A 20 6.11 3.29 1.98
CA GLY A 20 6.95 4.34 1.41
C GLY A 20 6.23 5.54 0.80
N LYS A 21 4.93 5.76 1.12
CA LYS A 21 4.15 6.94 0.70
C LYS A 21 3.76 7.88 1.87
N GLN A 22 4.44 7.77 3.02
CA GLN A 22 4.13 8.60 4.19
C GLN A 22 4.78 10.00 4.14
N HIS A 23 6.05 10.10 3.71
CA HIS A 23 6.80 11.37 3.65
C HIS A 23 7.80 11.35 2.46
N LEU A 24 8.48 12.48 2.21
CA LEU A 24 9.43 12.69 1.10
C LEU A 24 8.81 12.42 -0.28
N LEU A 25 7.62 12.97 -0.52
CA LEU A 25 6.87 12.78 -1.76
C LEU A 25 7.33 13.70 -2.91
N ALA A 26 7.93 14.85 -2.57
CA ALA A 26 8.40 15.85 -3.54
C ALA A 26 9.36 15.24 -4.57
N LYS A 27 10.37 14.48 -4.11
CA LYS A 27 11.35 13.81 -4.98
C LYS A 27 10.86 12.53 -5.66
N LYS A 28 9.63 12.06 -5.37
CA LYS A 28 9.10 10.81 -5.93
C LYS A 28 8.28 11.12 -7.18
N ASN A 29 8.68 10.55 -8.31
CA ASN A 29 7.91 10.60 -9.56
C ASN A 29 6.45 10.12 -9.33
N THR A 30 5.49 10.77 -9.99
CA THR A 30 4.06 10.45 -9.99
C THR A 30 3.77 8.97 -10.28
N LYS A 31 4.46 8.35 -11.25
CA LYS A 31 4.33 6.90 -11.54
C LYS A 31 4.63 6.04 -10.30
N ARG A 32 5.67 6.38 -9.54
CA ARG A 32 6.01 5.69 -8.29
C ARG A 32 4.94 5.94 -7.23
N LYS A 33 4.48 7.19 -7.06
CA LYS A 33 3.43 7.55 -6.09
C LYS A 33 2.11 6.80 -6.37
N ASN A 34 1.75 6.59 -7.63
CA ASN A 34 0.56 5.83 -8.04
C ASN A 34 0.71 4.34 -7.75
N ARG A 35 1.90 3.78 -8.00
CA ARG A 35 2.19 2.38 -7.67
C ARG A 35 2.11 2.11 -6.17
N LEU A 36 2.49 3.07 -5.33
CA LEU A 36 2.49 2.94 -3.88
C LEU A 36 1.11 3.17 -3.23
N SER A 37 0.14 3.78 -3.92
CA SER A 37 -1.24 3.92 -3.41
C SER A 37 -2.11 2.67 -3.61
N LYS A 38 -1.66 1.69 -4.40
CA LYS A 38 -2.41 0.47 -4.63
C LYS A 38 -2.48 -0.39 -3.37
N MET A 39 -3.61 -1.08 -3.23
CA MET A 39 -3.90 -2.05 -2.18
C MET A 39 -3.39 -3.44 -2.53
#